data_AF-A0A7J9DPQ6-F1
#
_entry.id   AF-A0A7J9DPQ6-F1
#
_cell.length_a   1.000
_cell.length_b   1.000
_cell.length_c   1.000
_cell.angle_alpha   90.00
_cell.angle_beta   90.00
_cell.angle_gamma   90.00
#
_symmetry.space_group_name_H-M   'P 1'
#
loop_
_entity.id
_entity.type
_entity.pdbx_description
1 polymer ?
#
loop_
_entity_poly.entity_id
_entity_poly.type
_entity_poly.pdbx_seq_one_letter_code
_entity_poly.pdbx_strand_id
1 'polypeptide(L)'
;MFEDDGTARTKLLMHLGFSPPAEEKDTVQNDLSQSVTDITLEEKVSYEKEATPFAADNGEDFFNNLPSPKADTPVATSENNFHVESTVPSTDLTPQESDGLEESADPSFDDAVLRALVVGDYKGAVAQCIAANKMADALVIAHVGGTSLWESTCDQYLKMSHSPHLKVVSAMVNNDLMSLVNRRPLKLWKETLALLCTFAQREEWTVLCDTLASKLMASGNTLAATLCYICAGNIDKTVEIWSRCLTTEHDGKSYVDLLQDLMEKTIVLALATGQKQYSASLCKLVEKYAEILASQGLLITAMEYLKLLGSDELSPELVILKDRIALSTEPGMCFRRWLMLAAVVLMLLRMDF
;
A
#
# COMPACT_ATOMS: atom_id res chain seq x y z
N MET A 1 -2.41 5.56 -15.19
CA MET A 1 -2.54 4.33 -15.99
C MET A 1 -1.29 3.50 -15.74
N PHE A 2 -1.40 2.58 -14.79
CA PHE A 2 -0.42 1.57 -14.42
C PHE A 2 -1.21 0.26 -14.39
N GLU A 3 -1.42 -0.37 -15.54
CA GLU A 3 -2.23 -1.59 -15.59
C GLU A 3 -1.49 -2.82 -15.00
N ASP A 4 -0.28 -2.61 -14.49
CA ASP A 4 0.55 -3.53 -13.70
C ASP A 4 1.08 -2.84 -12.42
N ASP A 5 0.19 -2.07 -11.75
CA ASP A 5 0.49 -1.24 -10.56
C ASP A 5 1.23 -1.99 -9.45
N GLY A 6 0.99 -3.30 -9.31
CA GLY A 6 1.65 -4.15 -8.32
C GLY A 6 3.15 -4.29 -8.60
N THR A 7 3.55 -4.51 -9.85
CA THR A 7 4.95 -4.78 -10.19
C THR A 7 5.81 -3.52 -10.13
N ALA A 8 5.31 -2.39 -10.62
CA ALA A 8 6.08 -1.14 -10.65
C ALA A 8 6.30 -0.56 -9.24
N ARG A 9 5.26 -0.50 -8.41
CA ARG A 9 5.35 -0.01 -7.03
C ARG A 9 6.21 -0.93 -6.16
N THR A 10 6.12 -2.25 -6.36
CA THR A 10 6.97 -3.23 -5.67
C THR A 10 8.44 -3.12 -6.07
N LYS A 11 8.74 -2.91 -7.36
CA LYS A 11 10.11 -2.63 -7.81
C LYS A 11 10.66 -1.33 -7.22
N LEU A 12 9.84 -0.28 -7.15
CA LEU A 12 10.23 0.98 -6.51
C LEU A 12 10.50 0.79 -5.01
N LEU A 13 9.68 0.02 -4.31
CA LEU A 13 9.89 -0.35 -2.91
C LEU A 13 11.25 -1.04 -2.70
N MET A 14 11.59 -2.03 -3.53
CA MET A 14 12.89 -2.69 -3.49
C MET A 14 14.04 -1.72 -3.72
N HIS A 15 13.93 -0.81 -4.70
CA HIS A 15 14.94 0.22 -4.96
C HIS A 15 15.11 1.22 -3.80
N LEU A 16 14.06 1.47 -3.03
CA LEU A 16 14.11 2.31 -1.83
C LEU A 16 14.72 1.59 -0.62
N GLY A 17 14.95 0.27 -0.71
CA GLY A 17 15.49 -0.57 0.35
C GLY A 17 14.43 -1.24 1.22
N PHE A 18 13.16 -1.24 0.79
CA PHE A 18 12.04 -1.85 1.52
C PHE A 18 11.55 -3.07 0.72
N SER A 19 12.02 -4.26 1.08
CA SER A 19 11.43 -5.50 0.60
C SER A 19 10.34 -5.94 1.58
N PRO A 20 9.15 -6.39 1.12
CA PRO A 20 8.33 -7.23 1.96
C PRO A 20 9.18 -8.44 2.41
N PRO A 21 9.02 -8.95 3.64
CA PRO A 21 9.67 -10.21 4.01
C PRO A 21 9.32 -11.21 2.92
N ALA A 22 10.35 -11.75 2.27
CA ALA A 22 10.16 -12.81 1.30
C ALA A 22 9.31 -13.87 2.00
N GLU A 23 8.20 -14.27 1.40
CA GLU A 23 7.65 -15.58 1.71
C GLU A 23 8.79 -16.55 1.44
N GLU A 24 9.45 -16.99 2.50
CA GLU A 24 10.24 -18.20 2.47
C GLU A 24 9.26 -19.28 2.02
N LYS A 25 9.29 -19.60 0.73
CA LYS A 25 8.93 -20.94 0.29
C LYS A 25 9.90 -21.84 1.04
N ASP A 26 9.42 -22.42 2.12
CA ASP A 26 10.01 -23.58 2.79
C ASP A 26 10.32 -24.63 1.73
N THR A 27 11.54 -24.60 1.20
CA THR A 27 12.13 -25.66 0.41
C THR A 27 13.27 -26.30 1.19
N VAL A 28 13.05 -26.64 2.47
CA VAL A 28 13.92 -27.60 3.18
C VAL A 28 13.13 -28.32 4.30
N GLN A 29 12.22 -29.24 3.94
CA GLN A 29 12.05 -30.50 4.71
C GLN A 29 11.22 -31.50 3.91
N ASN A 30 11.84 -32.12 2.92
CA ASN A 30 11.29 -33.31 2.24
C ASN A 30 12.28 -34.48 2.25
N ASP A 31 13.12 -34.59 3.28
CA ASP A 31 14.15 -35.64 3.42
C ASP A 31 14.25 -36.18 4.86
N LEU A 32 13.12 -36.46 5.51
CA LEU A 32 13.12 -37.26 6.75
C LEU A 32 11.87 -38.13 6.92
N SER A 33 11.36 -38.69 5.82
CA SER A 33 10.24 -39.65 5.83
C SER A 33 10.51 -40.88 4.94
N GLN A 34 11.79 -41.20 4.66
CA GLN A 34 12.18 -42.34 3.83
C GLN A 34 13.13 -43.36 4.49
N SER A 35 13.15 -43.50 5.82
CA SER A 35 13.99 -44.55 6.43
C SER A 35 13.46 -45.22 7.69
N VAL A 36 12.14 -45.25 7.93
CA VAL A 36 11.56 -46.13 8.96
C VAL A 36 10.23 -46.74 8.49
N THR A 37 10.26 -47.41 7.35
CA THR A 37 9.22 -48.38 6.97
C THR A 37 9.89 -49.56 6.28
N ASP A 38 10.80 -50.20 7.00
CA ASP A 38 11.36 -51.51 6.66
C ASP A 38 11.14 -52.42 7.88
N ILE A 39 9.92 -52.94 8.04
CA ILE A 39 9.67 -54.33 8.47
C ILE A 39 8.37 -54.78 7.78
N THR A 40 8.55 -55.63 6.76
CA THR A 40 7.52 -56.34 6.00
C THR A 40 7.31 -57.74 6.60
N LEU A 41 6.18 -58.35 6.21
CA LEU A 41 5.82 -59.79 6.20
C LEU A 41 5.06 -60.29 7.45
N GLU A 42 3.93 -60.99 7.37
CA GLU A 42 3.30 -61.69 6.24
C GLU A 42 1.86 -62.16 6.58
N GLU A 43 0.99 -62.27 5.56
CA GLU A 43 0.05 -63.38 5.24
C GLU A 43 -0.83 -64.05 6.35
N LYS A 44 -2.05 -64.56 6.16
CA LYS A 44 -3.09 -64.63 5.11
C LYS A 44 -4.24 -65.50 5.68
N VAL A 45 -5.49 -65.13 5.37
CA VAL A 45 -6.75 -65.92 5.19
C VAL A 45 -7.47 -66.71 6.32
N SER A 46 -8.78 -66.37 6.46
CA SER A 46 -10.02 -67.22 6.57
C SER A 46 -10.31 -68.02 7.86
N TYR A 47 -11.53 -68.12 8.41
CA TYR A 47 -12.87 -68.33 7.82
C TYR A 47 -14.04 -67.74 8.67
N GLU A 48 -15.07 -67.28 7.94
CA GLU A 48 -16.54 -67.26 8.14
C GLU A 48 -17.20 -67.62 9.50
N LYS A 49 -18.19 -66.83 9.98
CA LYS A 49 -19.65 -66.95 9.69
C LYS A 49 -20.57 -66.48 10.86
N GLU A 50 -21.49 -65.56 10.51
CA GLU A 50 -22.85 -65.27 11.03
C GLU A 50 -23.20 -65.30 12.54
N ALA A 51 -23.71 -64.18 13.07
CA ALA A 51 -25.16 -63.92 13.19
C ALA A 51 -25.46 -62.54 13.84
N THR A 52 -26.32 -61.74 13.20
CA THR A 52 -27.02 -60.53 13.69
C THR A 52 -28.25 -60.93 14.55
N PRO A 53 -28.90 -60.06 15.37
CA PRO A 53 -29.24 -58.66 15.05
C PRO A 53 -29.22 -57.58 16.16
N PHE A 54 -29.01 -56.35 15.67
CA PHE A 54 -29.56 -55.03 16.03
C PHE A 54 -30.38 -54.87 17.32
N ALA A 55 -30.06 -53.82 18.09
CA ALA A 55 -30.94 -52.65 18.26
C ALA A 55 -30.15 -51.44 18.80
N ALA A 56 -30.37 -50.29 18.18
CA ALA A 56 -29.91 -48.98 18.62
C ALA A 56 -30.66 -48.56 19.90
N ASP A 57 -29.98 -47.88 20.81
CA ASP A 57 -30.62 -47.25 21.97
C ASP A 57 -30.29 -45.76 22.01
N ASN A 58 -31.34 -44.97 22.22
CA ASN A 58 -31.45 -43.56 21.88
C ASN A 58 -30.92 -42.65 23.01
N GLY A 59 -30.28 -41.54 22.63
CA GLY A 59 -29.70 -40.54 23.54
C GLY A 59 -30.70 -39.56 24.17
N GLU A 60 -31.92 -40.00 24.52
CA GLU A 60 -33.01 -39.13 25.00
C GLU A 60 -33.20 -39.15 26.53
N ASP A 61 -32.53 -40.05 27.23
CA ASP A 61 -32.65 -40.22 28.69
C ASP A 61 -31.75 -39.31 29.53
N PHE A 62 -30.82 -38.57 28.90
CA PHE A 62 -29.88 -37.71 29.62
C PHE A 62 -30.50 -36.38 30.09
N PHE A 63 -31.47 -35.82 29.36
CA PHE A 63 -32.01 -34.48 29.66
C PHE A 63 -33.24 -34.47 30.58
N ASN A 64 -33.83 -35.64 30.87
CA ASN A 64 -35.05 -35.74 31.68
C ASN A 64 -34.82 -35.81 33.20
N ASN A 65 -33.56 -35.80 33.68
CA ASN A 65 -33.23 -35.97 35.10
C ASN A 65 -32.37 -34.86 35.73
N LEU A 66 -32.39 -33.64 35.18
CA LEU A 66 -31.79 -32.48 35.86
C LEU A 66 -32.81 -31.80 36.79
N PRO A 67 -32.57 -31.73 38.11
CA PRO A 67 -33.49 -31.07 39.04
C PRO A 67 -33.49 -29.55 38.80
N SER A 68 -34.67 -28.98 38.56
CA SER A 68 -34.87 -27.52 38.54
C SER A 68 -35.00 -26.98 39.98
N PRO A 69 -34.38 -25.85 40.36
CA PRO A 69 -34.65 -25.20 41.63
C PRO A 69 -35.86 -24.28 41.48
N LYS A 70 -36.84 -24.38 42.39
CA LYS A 70 -37.84 -23.34 42.60
C LYS A 70 -38.04 -23.05 44.08
N ALA A 71 -38.02 -21.75 44.38
CA ALA A 71 -38.33 -21.13 45.65
C ALA A 71 -39.85 -21.15 45.94
N ASP A 72 -40.19 -21.18 47.24
CA ASP A 72 -40.96 -20.15 47.97
C ASP A 72 -41.94 -20.69 49.06
N THR A 73 -41.63 -20.33 50.32
CA THR A 73 -42.52 -19.97 51.47
C THR A 73 -43.51 -20.99 52.09
N PRO A 74 -43.99 -20.78 53.35
CA PRO A 74 -43.95 -21.80 54.41
C PRO A 74 -45.32 -22.28 54.89
N VAL A 75 -45.40 -23.51 55.42
CA VAL A 75 -46.47 -23.93 56.35
C VAL A 75 -45.87 -24.82 57.43
N ALA A 76 -46.11 -24.45 58.68
CA ALA A 76 -45.72 -25.18 59.87
C ALA A 76 -46.54 -26.46 60.05
N THR A 77 -45.92 -27.55 60.49
CA THR A 77 -46.43 -28.36 61.63
C THR A 77 -45.41 -29.40 62.09
N SER A 78 -45.28 -29.46 63.42
CA SER A 78 -45.22 -30.67 64.24
C SER A 78 -43.92 -31.48 64.35
N GLU A 79 -43.25 -31.17 65.46
CA GLU A 79 -42.83 -32.10 66.52
C GLU A 79 -41.70 -33.13 66.29
N ASN A 80 -40.72 -33.02 67.21
CA ASN A 80 -40.04 -34.10 67.96
C ASN A 80 -39.04 -34.99 67.19
N ASN A 81 -37.86 -35.37 67.70
CA ASN A 81 -37.10 -35.06 68.92
C ASN A 81 -35.76 -35.86 68.80
N PHE A 82 -34.72 -35.46 69.54
CA PHE A 82 -33.44 -36.18 69.83
C PHE A 82 -32.40 -36.35 68.69
N HIS A 83 -31.17 -35.79 68.71
CA HIS A 83 -30.05 -35.68 69.69
C HIS A 83 -28.96 -36.76 69.49
N VAL A 84 -27.71 -36.30 69.58
CA VAL A 84 -26.41 -36.96 69.85
C VAL A 84 -25.63 -37.26 68.55
N GLU A 85 -24.73 -36.40 68.09
CA GLU A 85 -23.40 -36.00 68.62
C GLU A 85 -22.33 -37.10 68.54
N SER A 86 -21.11 -36.66 68.19
CA SER A 86 -19.81 -37.33 68.34
C SER A 86 -19.30 -38.07 67.09
N THR A 87 -18.06 -37.97 66.63
CA THR A 87 -16.86 -37.19 66.95
C THR A 87 -15.84 -37.49 65.83
N VAL A 88 -15.10 -36.46 65.44
CA VAL A 88 -13.86 -36.38 64.62
C VAL A 88 -12.73 -37.29 65.20
N PRO A 89 -11.48 -37.49 64.66
CA PRO A 89 -10.81 -36.87 63.49
C PRO A 89 -9.78 -37.73 62.68
N SER A 90 -9.15 -37.05 61.70
CA SER A 90 -7.76 -37.25 61.16
C SER A 90 -7.56 -38.48 60.24
N THR A 91 -6.82 -38.48 59.12
CA THR A 91 -5.80 -37.68 58.40
C THR A 91 -5.72 -38.42 57.02
N ASP A 92 -5.47 -37.88 55.83
CA ASP A 92 -4.28 -37.15 55.39
C ASP A 92 -4.39 -36.90 53.86
N LEU A 93 -3.76 -35.81 53.39
CA LEU A 93 -3.27 -35.51 52.03
C LEU A 93 -4.23 -35.05 50.89
N THR A 94 -3.98 -33.78 50.52
CA THR A 94 -4.36 -32.94 49.37
C THR A 94 -4.11 -33.54 47.97
N PRO A 95 -4.75 -33.00 46.91
CA PRO A 95 -4.08 -32.01 46.03
C PRO A 95 -4.99 -30.80 45.71
N GLN A 96 -4.69 -29.59 46.20
CA GLN A 96 -3.96 -28.51 45.54
C GLN A 96 -4.58 -28.06 44.18
N GLU A 97 -5.59 -27.20 44.25
CA GLU A 97 -5.94 -26.29 43.16
C GLU A 97 -4.88 -25.19 43.10
N SER A 98 -4.33 -24.95 41.92
CA SER A 98 -3.30 -23.96 41.67
C SER A 98 -3.95 -22.58 41.59
N ASP A 99 -3.89 -21.90 42.74
CA ASP A 99 -3.92 -20.45 42.87
C ASP A 99 -2.80 -19.85 42.00
N GLY A 100 -3.20 -19.37 40.82
CA GLY A 100 -2.40 -18.46 40.02
C GLY A 100 -2.75 -17.03 40.42
N LEU A 101 -2.26 -16.62 41.59
CA LEU A 101 -2.31 -15.25 42.07
C LEU A 101 -1.46 -14.36 41.14
N GLU A 102 -2.05 -13.84 40.08
CA GLU A 102 -1.53 -12.65 39.41
C GLU A 102 -1.98 -11.42 40.20
N GLU A 103 -1.13 -11.03 41.15
CA GLU A 103 -1.24 -9.79 41.89
C GLU A 103 -1.01 -8.59 40.95
N SER A 104 -2.08 -7.98 40.42
CA SER A 104 -2.16 -6.53 40.16
C SER A 104 -3.52 -6.06 39.59
N ALA A 105 -4.29 -5.35 40.43
CA ALA A 105 -5.20 -4.22 40.15
C ALA A 105 -6.32 -4.20 41.19
N ASP A 106 -6.86 -3.02 41.49
CA ASP A 106 -7.93 -2.85 42.47
C ASP A 106 -9.07 -3.87 42.24
N PRO A 107 -9.40 -4.76 43.21
CA PRO A 107 -10.45 -5.78 43.02
C PRO A 107 -11.84 -5.17 42.73
N SER A 108 -12.03 -3.90 43.09
CA SER A 108 -13.23 -3.14 42.76
C SER A 108 -13.34 -2.76 41.28
N PHE A 109 -12.21 -2.61 40.58
CA PHE A 109 -12.19 -2.32 39.15
C PHE A 109 -12.60 -3.57 38.35
N ASP A 110 -12.03 -4.73 38.69
CA ASP A 110 -12.35 -5.98 37.98
C ASP A 110 -13.82 -6.41 38.20
N ASP A 111 -14.37 -6.23 39.41
CA ASP A 111 -15.81 -6.45 39.67
C ASP A 111 -16.70 -5.48 38.87
N ALA A 112 -16.29 -4.21 38.73
CA ALA A 112 -17.03 -3.22 37.94
C ALA A 112 -17.05 -3.56 36.45
N VAL A 113 -15.90 -3.96 35.88
CA VAL A 113 -15.80 -4.39 34.48
C VAL A 113 -16.60 -5.68 34.25
N LEU A 114 -16.50 -6.66 35.16
CA LEU A 114 -17.24 -7.91 35.06
C LEU A 114 -18.76 -7.68 35.10
N ARG A 115 -19.24 -6.80 36.00
CA ARG A 115 -20.67 -6.42 36.05
C ARG A 115 -21.14 -5.76 34.75
N ALA A 116 -20.34 -4.86 34.18
CA ALA A 116 -20.67 -4.23 32.90
C ALA A 116 -20.77 -5.27 31.76
N LEU A 117 -19.86 -6.24 31.74
CA LEU A 117 -19.87 -7.35 30.77
C LEU A 117 -21.09 -8.27 30.95
N VAL A 118 -21.45 -8.63 32.18
CA VAL A 118 -22.65 -9.46 32.48
C VAL A 118 -23.94 -8.79 32.02
N VAL A 119 -24.01 -7.46 32.13
CA VAL A 119 -25.17 -6.67 31.67
C VAL A 119 -25.15 -6.46 30.14
N GLY A 120 -24.04 -6.78 29.46
CA GLY A 120 -23.86 -6.55 28.03
C GLY A 120 -23.52 -5.10 27.67
N ASP A 121 -23.14 -4.27 28.65
CA ASP A 121 -22.68 -2.89 28.42
C ASP A 121 -21.19 -2.86 28.09
N TYR A 122 -20.84 -3.29 26.87
CA TYR A 122 -19.47 -3.26 26.36
C TYR A 122 -18.90 -1.84 26.32
N LYS A 123 -19.74 -0.83 26.08
CA LYS A 123 -19.31 0.58 26.01
C LYS A 123 -18.86 1.10 27.38
N GLY A 124 -19.62 0.77 28.43
CA GLY A 124 -19.27 1.05 29.82
C GLY A 124 -17.98 0.35 30.25
N ALA A 125 -17.85 -0.94 29.93
CA ALA A 125 -16.65 -1.72 30.22
C ALA A 125 -15.38 -1.12 29.56
N VAL A 126 -15.45 -0.78 28.27
CA VAL A 126 -14.34 -0.15 27.54
C VAL A 126 -13.96 1.20 28.16
N ALA A 127 -14.93 2.04 28.51
CA ALA A 127 -14.65 3.35 29.12
C ALA A 127 -13.93 3.22 30.47
N GLN A 128 -14.29 2.21 31.28
CA GLN A 128 -13.60 1.91 32.53
C GLN A 128 -12.16 1.45 32.27
N CYS A 129 -11.94 0.54 31.32
CA CYS A 129 -10.60 0.09 30.95
C CYS A 129 -9.69 1.23 30.43
N ILE A 130 -10.24 2.16 29.63
CA ILE A 130 -9.50 3.35 29.16
C ILE A 130 -9.15 4.27 30.35
N ALA A 131 -10.09 4.50 31.27
CA ALA A 131 -9.85 5.34 32.46
C ALA A 131 -8.77 4.73 33.39
N ALA A 132 -8.71 3.40 33.48
CA ALA A 132 -7.69 2.67 34.21
C ALA A 132 -6.36 2.49 33.44
N ASN A 133 -6.22 3.08 32.25
CA ASN A 133 -5.06 2.92 31.37
C ASN A 133 -4.75 1.46 30.97
N LYS A 134 -5.75 0.55 31.06
CA LYS A 134 -5.68 -0.84 30.61
C LYS A 134 -6.19 -0.95 29.16
N MET A 135 -5.42 -0.39 28.22
CA MET A 135 -5.88 -0.31 26.83
C MET A 135 -5.98 -1.66 26.11
N ALA A 136 -5.12 -2.62 26.45
CA ALA A 136 -5.17 -3.96 25.83
C ALA A 136 -6.54 -4.63 26.06
N ASP A 137 -7.00 -4.61 27.31
CA ASP A 137 -8.31 -5.14 27.71
C ASP A 137 -9.45 -4.35 27.05
N ALA A 138 -9.32 -3.01 27.00
CA ALA A 138 -10.28 -2.15 26.33
C ALA A 138 -10.46 -2.51 24.85
N LEU A 139 -9.36 -2.78 24.13
CA LEU A 139 -9.40 -3.18 22.73
C LEU A 139 -10.08 -4.55 22.58
N VAL A 140 -9.68 -5.57 23.35
CA VAL A 140 -10.27 -6.92 23.27
C VAL A 140 -11.78 -6.89 23.53
N ILE A 141 -12.22 -6.16 24.55
CA ILE A 141 -13.65 -6.00 24.87
C ILE A 141 -14.37 -5.24 23.75
N ALA A 142 -13.76 -4.18 23.21
CA ALA A 142 -14.35 -3.41 22.10
C ALA A 142 -14.54 -4.26 20.83
N HIS A 143 -13.64 -5.22 20.56
CA HIS A 143 -13.77 -6.13 19.42
C HIS A 143 -15.01 -7.01 19.54
N VAL A 144 -15.31 -7.50 20.76
CA VAL A 144 -16.52 -8.29 21.06
C VAL A 144 -17.79 -7.43 21.01
N GLY A 145 -17.69 -6.16 21.43
CA GLY A 145 -18.81 -5.21 21.46
C GLY A 145 -19.25 -4.65 20.10
N GLY A 146 -18.53 -4.95 19.02
CA GLY A 146 -18.88 -4.58 17.65
C GLY A 146 -17.91 -3.59 16.98
N THR A 147 -17.97 -3.52 15.65
CA THR A 147 -17.01 -2.77 14.82
C THR A 147 -17.00 -1.27 15.12
N SER A 148 -18.16 -0.66 15.37
CA SER A 148 -18.24 0.77 15.69
C SER A 148 -17.59 1.13 17.03
N LEU A 149 -17.68 0.23 18.02
CA LEU A 149 -17.02 0.42 19.31
C LEU A 149 -15.51 0.19 19.19
N TRP A 150 -15.11 -0.82 18.43
CA TRP A 150 -13.70 -1.10 18.13
C TRP A 150 -13.01 0.08 17.43
N GLU A 151 -13.60 0.65 16.39
CA GLU A 151 -13.06 1.80 15.66
C GLU A 151 -12.88 3.02 16.58
N SER A 152 -13.91 3.36 17.36
CA SER A 152 -13.85 4.47 18.33
C SER A 152 -12.77 4.26 19.40
N THR A 153 -12.61 3.02 19.87
CA THR A 153 -11.61 2.66 20.89
C THR A 153 -10.19 2.70 20.33
N CYS A 154 -9.98 2.18 19.11
CA CYS A 154 -8.73 2.30 18.37
C CYS A 154 -8.34 3.77 18.16
N ASP A 155 -9.29 4.61 17.75
CA ASP A 155 -9.04 6.04 17.56
C ASP A 155 -8.63 6.75 18.86
N GLN A 156 -9.28 6.42 19.98
CA GLN A 156 -8.87 6.95 21.28
C GLN A 156 -7.46 6.51 21.67
N TYR A 157 -7.13 5.23 21.46
CA TYR A 157 -5.77 4.73 21.70
C TYR A 157 -4.73 5.45 20.85
N LEU A 158 -4.99 5.56 19.56
CA LEU A 158 -4.08 6.19 18.61
C LEU A 158 -3.84 7.66 18.94
N LYS A 159 -4.88 8.38 19.41
CA LYS A 159 -4.78 9.78 19.88
C LYS A 159 -3.97 9.92 21.17
N MET A 160 -4.08 8.96 22.09
CA MET A 160 -3.32 8.95 23.34
C MET A 160 -1.85 8.53 23.13
N SER A 161 -1.59 7.70 22.11
CA SER A 161 -0.26 7.20 21.83
C SER A 161 0.66 8.27 21.24
N HIS A 162 1.90 8.35 21.74
CA HIS A 162 2.91 9.30 21.23
C HIS A 162 3.93 8.67 20.26
N SER A 163 3.86 7.35 20.04
CA SER A 163 4.90 6.64 19.29
C SER A 163 4.87 6.98 17.79
N PRO A 164 6.03 7.13 17.13
CA PRO A 164 6.09 7.47 15.70
C PRO A 164 5.41 6.43 14.79
N HIS A 165 5.53 5.15 15.13
CA HIS A 165 4.93 4.06 14.34
C HIS A 165 3.40 4.03 14.46
N LEU A 166 2.84 4.28 15.66
CA LEU A 166 1.39 4.37 15.83
C LEU A 166 0.79 5.59 15.12
N LYS A 167 1.54 6.68 14.94
CA LYS A 167 1.11 7.81 14.09
C LYS A 167 0.95 7.41 12.62
N VAL A 168 1.83 6.54 12.11
CA VAL A 168 1.70 5.97 10.75
C VAL A 168 0.46 5.09 10.68
N VAL A 169 0.28 4.20 11.64
CA VAL A 169 -0.92 3.34 11.74
C VAL A 169 -2.19 4.18 11.82
N SER A 170 -2.19 5.25 12.62
CA SER A 170 -3.35 6.16 12.76
C SER A 170 -3.74 6.81 11.44
N ALA A 171 -2.77 7.31 10.68
CA ALA A 171 -3.02 7.88 9.37
C ALA A 171 -3.51 6.83 8.36
N MET A 172 -3.02 5.60 8.45
CA MET A 172 -3.48 4.50 7.59
C MET A 172 -4.93 4.09 7.91
N VAL A 173 -5.27 3.93 9.18
CA VAL A 173 -6.63 3.57 9.63
C VAL A 173 -7.64 4.66 9.26
N ASN A 174 -7.26 5.93 9.40
CA ASN A 174 -8.12 7.08 9.08
C ASN A 174 -8.09 7.48 7.59
N ASN A 175 -7.35 6.76 6.74
CA ASN A 175 -7.09 7.11 5.34
C ASN A 175 -6.61 8.57 5.14
N ASP A 176 -5.84 9.10 6.10
CA ASP A 176 -5.30 10.47 6.06
C ASP A 176 -3.80 10.45 5.73
N LEU A 177 -3.49 9.89 4.55
CA LEU A 177 -2.13 9.86 4.02
C LEU A 177 -1.58 11.27 3.77
N MET A 178 -2.47 12.23 3.49
CA MET A 178 -2.07 13.60 3.20
C MET A 178 -1.48 14.29 4.44
N SER A 179 -2.13 14.19 5.59
CA SER A 179 -1.58 14.77 6.82
C SER A 179 -0.30 14.06 7.25
N LEU A 180 -0.18 12.76 6.97
CA LEU A 180 1.03 11.99 7.25
C LEU A 180 2.24 12.50 6.45
N VAL A 181 2.09 12.71 5.15
CA VAL A 181 3.13 13.32 4.30
C VAL A 181 3.51 14.70 4.82
N ASN A 182 2.55 15.47 5.33
CA ASN A 182 2.78 16.80 5.87
C ASN A 182 3.52 16.79 7.23
N ARG A 183 3.23 15.84 8.12
CA ARG A 183 3.80 15.77 9.46
C ARG A 183 5.15 15.05 9.52
N ARG A 184 5.42 14.09 8.63
CA ARG A 184 6.66 13.30 8.69
C ARG A 184 7.91 14.14 8.39
N PRO A 185 9.04 13.81 9.04
CA PRO A 185 10.30 14.50 8.81
C PRO A 185 10.85 14.18 7.42
N LEU A 186 11.32 15.21 6.72
CA LEU A 186 11.85 15.09 5.35
C LEU A 186 13.14 14.26 5.26
N LYS A 187 13.82 13.99 6.39
CA LYS A 187 14.96 13.06 6.44
C LYS A 187 14.55 11.62 6.09
N LEU A 188 13.32 11.23 6.41
CA LEU A 188 12.75 9.89 6.18
C LEU A 188 11.83 9.89 4.95
N TRP A 189 12.16 10.67 3.92
CA TRP A 189 11.35 10.76 2.72
C TRP A 189 11.26 9.43 1.96
N LYS A 190 12.32 8.61 1.99
CA LYS A 190 12.32 7.27 1.37
C LYS A 190 11.27 6.35 1.99
N GLU A 191 11.20 6.32 3.32
CA GLU A 191 10.17 5.57 4.05
C GLU A 191 8.77 6.14 3.82
N THR A 192 8.68 7.46 3.60
CA THR A 192 7.40 8.13 3.30
C THR A 192 6.91 7.73 1.93
N LEU A 193 7.78 7.78 0.92
CA LEU A 193 7.48 7.33 -0.43
C LEU A 193 7.17 5.83 -0.48
N ALA A 194 7.92 5.01 0.26
CA ALA A 194 7.66 3.58 0.39
C ALA A 194 6.25 3.32 0.97
N LEU A 195 5.87 4.05 2.02
CA LEU A 195 4.53 3.95 2.58
C LEU A 195 3.44 4.30 1.55
N LEU A 196 3.66 5.36 0.77
CA LEU A 196 2.75 5.73 -0.31
C LEU A 196 2.66 4.59 -1.35
N CYS A 197 3.77 3.90 -1.68
CA CYS A 197 3.76 2.81 -2.66
C CYS A 197 2.83 1.67 -2.20
N THR A 198 2.78 1.41 -0.90
CA THR A 198 1.99 0.32 -0.32
C THR A 198 0.53 0.70 -0.08
N PHE A 199 0.26 1.92 0.41
CA PHE A 199 -1.06 2.26 0.95
C PHE A 199 -1.83 3.30 0.12
N ALA A 200 -1.18 4.05 -0.77
CA ALA A 200 -1.89 5.07 -1.54
C ALA A 200 -2.76 4.44 -2.64
N GLN A 201 -4.01 4.88 -2.71
CA GLN A 201 -4.91 4.54 -3.81
C GLN A 201 -4.44 5.18 -5.12
N ARG A 202 -4.91 4.64 -6.25
CA ARG A 202 -4.41 5.04 -7.57
C ARG A 202 -4.74 6.50 -7.90
N GLU A 203 -5.86 6.97 -7.39
CA GLU A 203 -6.44 8.30 -7.57
C GLU A 203 -5.70 9.35 -6.74
N GLU A 204 -5.25 9.00 -5.55
CA GLU A 204 -4.56 9.91 -4.61
C GLU A 204 -3.04 9.88 -4.74
N TRP A 205 -2.48 8.80 -5.29
CA TRP A 205 -1.04 8.58 -5.45
C TRP A 205 -0.32 9.78 -6.08
N THR A 206 -0.84 10.31 -7.19
CA THR A 206 -0.23 11.42 -7.92
C THR A 206 -0.15 12.67 -7.07
N VAL A 207 -1.23 13.01 -6.36
CA VAL A 207 -1.32 14.19 -5.49
C VAL A 207 -0.41 14.06 -4.26
N LEU A 208 -0.35 12.87 -3.66
CA LEU A 208 0.50 12.59 -2.50
C LEU A 208 1.99 12.67 -2.87
N CYS A 209 2.38 12.08 -3.99
CA CYS A 209 3.76 12.17 -4.50
C CYS A 209 4.14 13.61 -4.89
N ASP A 210 3.24 14.36 -5.55
CA ASP A 210 3.48 15.76 -5.92
C ASP A 210 3.65 16.66 -4.69
N THR A 211 2.87 16.41 -3.63
CA THR A 211 2.99 17.16 -2.38
C THR A 211 4.28 16.83 -1.64
N LEU A 212 4.66 15.55 -1.56
CA LEU A 212 5.95 15.14 -0.98
C LEU A 212 7.12 15.77 -1.75
N ALA A 213 7.03 15.78 -3.09
CA ALA A 213 8.03 16.38 -3.96
C ALA A 213 8.15 17.90 -3.73
N SER A 214 7.02 18.61 -3.62
CA SER A 214 6.99 20.05 -3.36
C SER A 214 7.64 20.40 -2.01
N LYS A 215 7.41 19.59 -0.97
CA LYS A 215 8.09 19.77 0.32
C LYS A 215 9.59 19.50 0.24
N LEU A 216 10.00 18.46 -0.48
CA LEU A 216 11.41 18.14 -0.68
C LEU A 216 12.14 19.25 -1.45
N MET A 217 11.50 19.83 -2.47
CA MET A 217 12.01 21.01 -3.18
C MET A 217 12.22 22.20 -2.26
N ALA A 218 11.23 22.51 -1.42
CA ALA A 218 11.32 23.62 -0.46
C ALA A 218 12.46 23.42 0.55
N SER A 219 12.80 22.18 0.89
CA SER A 219 13.95 21.84 1.75
C SER A 219 15.31 21.85 1.03
N GLY A 220 15.34 22.07 -0.28
CA GLY A 220 16.55 22.08 -1.10
C GLY A 220 17.02 20.70 -1.57
N ASN A 221 16.28 19.62 -1.31
CA ASN A 221 16.63 18.28 -1.76
C ASN A 221 16.08 18.02 -3.17
N THR A 222 16.77 18.55 -4.18
CA THR A 222 16.35 18.50 -5.59
C THR A 222 16.28 17.07 -6.12
N LEU A 223 17.27 16.22 -5.85
CA LEU A 223 17.29 14.83 -6.34
C LEU A 223 16.10 14.02 -5.82
N ALA A 224 15.82 14.10 -4.52
CA ALA A 224 14.68 13.40 -3.93
C ALA A 224 13.35 13.92 -4.47
N ALA A 225 13.23 15.24 -4.64
CA ALA A 225 12.04 15.85 -5.24
C ALA A 225 11.81 15.42 -6.68
N THR A 226 12.86 15.41 -7.52
CA THR A 226 12.79 14.94 -8.90
C THR A 226 12.25 13.52 -8.97
N LEU A 227 12.76 12.62 -8.12
CA LEU A 227 12.25 11.24 -8.05
C LEU A 227 10.76 11.20 -7.70
N CYS A 228 10.33 11.97 -6.71
CA CYS A 228 8.90 12.03 -6.33
C CYS A 228 8.01 12.63 -7.42
N TYR A 229 8.47 13.63 -8.18
CA TYR A 229 7.71 14.15 -9.33
C TYR A 229 7.62 13.16 -10.48
N ILE A 230 8.68 12.38 -10.74
CA ILE A 230 8.65 11.27 -11.69
C ILE A 230 7.62 10.23 -11.25
N CYS A 231 7.60 9.85 -9.97
CA CYS A 231 6.61 8.92 -9.42
C CYS A 231 5.17 9.45 -9.55
N ALA A 232 4.97 10.77 -9.39
CA ALA A 232 3.68 11.42 -9.60
C ALA A 232 3.29 11.53 -11.08
N GLY A 233 4.24 11.34 -12.01
CA GLY A 233 4.06 11.60 -13.43
C GLY A 233 3.97 13.09 -13.79
N ASN A 234 4.49 13.97 -12.93
CA ASN A 234 4.50 15.42 -13.17
C ASN A 234 5.71 15.81 -14.03
N ILE A 235 5.51 15.78 -15.35
CA ILE A 235 6.57 16.07 -16.33
C ILE A 235 7.03 17.51 -16.23
N ASP A 236 6.09 18.46 -16.13
CA ASP A 236 6.39 19.88 -16.16
C ASP A 236 7.34 20.30 -15.03
N LYS A 237 7.03 19.92 -13.79
CA LYS A 237 7.90 20.21 -12.65
C LYS A 237 9.22 19.46 -12.72
N THR A 238 9.23 18.24 -13.25
CA THR A 238 10.46 17.46 -13.43
C THR A 238 11.41 18.14 -14.43
N VAL A 239 10.88 18.55 -15.58
CA VAL A 239 11.62 19.27 -16.62
C VAL A 239 12.08 20.63 -16.11
N GLU A 240 11.25 21.35 -15.35
CA GLU A 240 11.65 22.61 -14.72
C GLU A 240 12.90 22.43 -13.83
N ILE A 241 12.93 21.39 -13.00
CA ILE A 241 14.08 21.09 -12.14
C ILE A 241 15.31 20.76 -12.98
N TRP A 242 15.17 19.87 -13.96
CA TRP A 242 16.29 19.51 -14.84
C TRP A 242 16.81 20.72 -15.62
N SER A 243 15.92 21.56 -16.14
CA SER A 243 16.25 22.79 -16.87
C SER A 243 17.11 23.73 -16.02
N ARG A 244 16.77 23.87 -14.73
CA ARG A 244 17.56 24.66 -13.79
C ARG A 244 18.96 24.07 -13.58
N CYS A 245 19.07 22.75 -13.49
CA CYS A 245 20.37 22.08 -13.35
C CYS A 245 21.29 22.29 -14.56
N LEU A 246 20.74 22.42 -15.78
CA LEU A 246 21.52 22.72 -17.00
C LEU A 246 22.25 24.06 -16.93
N THR A 247 21.71 25.02 -16.17
CA THR A 247 22.32 26.36 -16.02
C THR A 247 23.40 26.42 -14.95
N THR A 248 23.48 25.41 -14.06
CA THR A 248 24.37 25.41 -12.90
C THR A 248 25.59 24.51 -13.05
N GLU A 249 25.51 23.47 -13.90
CA GLU A 249 26.60 22.52 -14.12
C GLU A 249 27.25 22.72 -15.50
N HIS A 250 28.36 23.46 -15.56
CA HIS A 250 29.22 23.52 -16.74
C HIS A 250 30.34 22.48 -16.64
N ASP A 251 30.00 21.21 -16.85
CA ASP A 251 30.96 20.08 -16.94
C ASP A 251 31.73 20.07 -18.28
N GLY A 252 32.05 21.25 -18.84
CA GLY A 252 32.68 21.40 -20.15
C GLY A 252 31.84 20.94 -21.36
N LYS A 253 30.64 20.38 -21.14
CA LYS A 253 29.70 19.98 -22.19
C LYS A 253 29.08 21.20 -22.88
N SER A 254 28.82 21.08 -24.18
CA SER A 254 28.14 22.15 -24.91
C SER A 254 26.67 22.25 -24.46
N TYR A 255 26.09 23.44 -24.58
CA TYR A 255 24.67 23.66 -24.29
C TYR A 255 23.76 22.72 -25.11
N VAL A 256 24.17 22.39 -26.34
CA VAL A 256 23.40 21.51 -27.23
C VAL A 256 23.38 20.08 -26.72
N ASP A 257 24.51 19.55 -26.23
CA ASP A 257 24.60 18.20 -25.65
C ASP A 257 23.74 18.08 -24.39
N LEU A 258 23.80 19.10 -23.53
CA LEU A 258 22.99 19.20 -22.31
C LEU A 258 21.49 19.26 -22.61
N LEU A 259 21.10 20.01 -23.64
CA LEU A 259 19.72 20.10 -24.10
C LEU A 259 19.23 18.78 -24.69
N GLN A 260 20.09 18.07 -25.43
CA GLN A 260 19.78 16.74 -25.93
C GLN A 260 19.54 15.75 -24.78
N ASP A 261 20.44 15.70 -23.78
CA ASP A 261 20.29 14.84 -22.60
C ASP A 261 18.98 15.12 -21.85
N LEU A 262 18.62 16.40 -21.69
CA LEU A 262 17.34 16.80 -21.09
C LEU A 262 16.16 16.29 -21.90
N MET A 263 16.22 16.47 -23.21
CA MET A 263 15.12 16.16 -24.10
C MET A 263 14.86 14.65 -24.18
N GLU A 264 15.92 13.85 -24.27
CA GLU A 264 15.83 12.38 -24.23
C GLU A 264 15.16 11.90 -22.93
N LYS A 265 15.58 12.42 -21.77
CA LYS A 265 14.95 12.10 -20.49
C LYS A 265 13.47 12.51 -20.45
N THR A 266 13.14 13.66 -21.03
CA THR A 266 11.78 14.19 -21.09
C THR A 266 10.86 13.28 -21.91
N ILE A 267 11.31 12.81 -23.08
CA ILE A 267 10.53 11.86 -23.88
C ILE A 267 10.34 10.55 -23.14
N VAL A 268 11.41 9.98 -22.58
CA VAL A 268 11.33 8.70 -21.87
C VAL A 268 10.30 8.79 -20.75
N LEU A 269 10.31 9.90 -20.00
CA LEU A 269 9.31 10.16 -18.97
C LEU A 269 7.89 10.35 -19.54
N ALA A 270 7.74 11.09 -20.64
CA ALA A 270 6.46 11.30 -21.29
C ALA A 270 5.83 10.01 -21.81
N LEU A 271 6.63 9.16 -22.46
CA LEU A 271 6.22 7.85 -22.95
C LEU A 271 5.87 6.92 -21.78
N ALA A 272 6.65 6.93 -20.70
CA ALA A 272 6.40 6.09 -19.53
C ALA A 272 5.14 6.50 -18.75
N THR A 273 4.82 7.80 -18.71
CA THR A 273 3.65 8.32 -17.99
C THR A 273 2.38 8.34 -18.84
N GLY A 274 2.51 8.29 -20.16
CA GLY A 274 1.38 8.36 -21.10
C GLY A 274 0.69 9.73 -21.13
N GLN A 275 1.29 10.76 -20.52
CA GLN A 275 0.78 12.12 -20.54
C GLN A 275 0.92 12.71 -21.96
N LYS A 276 -0.12 13.40 -22.40
CA LYS A 276 -0.18 14.04 -23.74
C LYS A 276 -0.33 15.55 -23.68
N GLN A 277 -0.49 16.10 -22.48
CA GLN A 277 -0.63 17.52 -22.23
C GLN A 277 0.62 17.99 -21.49
N TYR A 278 1.14 19.14 -21.92
CA TYR A 278 2.38 19.70 -21.39
C TYR A 278 2.21 21.20 -21.20
N SER A 279 2.96 21.80 -20.28
CA SER A 279 2.96 23.24 -20.09
C SER A 279 3.56 23.98 -21.30
N ALA A 280 3.13 25.24 -21.47
CA ALA A 280 3.67 26.12 -22.50
C ALA A 280 5.21 26.28 -22.42
N SER A 281 5.79 26.17 -21.23
CA SER A 281 7.24 26.22 -21.00
C SER A 281 7.95 25.03 -21.65
N LEU A 282 7.39 23.83 -21.46
CA LEU A 282 7.90 22.60 -22.08
C LEU A 282 7.71 22.65 -23.60
N CYS A 283 6.56 23.16 -24.08
CA CYS A 283 6.33 23.34 -25.51
C CYS A 283 7.40 24.20 -26.18
N LYS A 284 7.75 25.34 -25.57
CA LYS A 284 8.82 26.24 -26.06
C LYS A 284 10.20 25.59 -26.04
N LEU A 285 10.46 24.72 -25.06
CA LEU A 285 11.73 24.01 -24.96
C LEU A 285 11.88 22.99 -26.10
N VAL A 286 10.81 22.24 -26.37
CA VAL A 286 10.78 21.27 -27.47
C VAL A 286 10.85 21.96 -28.83
N GLU A 287 10.18 23.10 -28.97
CA GLU A 287 10.27 23.93 -30.18
C GLU A 287 11.71 24.31 -30.51
N LYS A 288 12.44 24.90 -29.54
CA LYS A 288 13.86 25.26 -29.73
C LYS A 288 14.72 24.06 -30.11
N TYR A 289 14.46 22.90 -29.49
CA TYR A 289 15.21 21.69 -29.81
C TYR A 289 14.88 21.15 -31.21
N ALA A 290 13.61 21.17 -31.61
CA ALA A 290 13.17 20.78 -32.94
C ALA A 290 13.75 21.70 -34.03
N GLU A 291 13.89 23.00 -33.77
CA GLU A 291 14.59 23.93 -34.67
C GLU A 291 16.07 23.56 -34.83
N ILE A 292 16.75 23.21 -33.73
CA ILE A 292 18.15 22.76 -33.77
C ILE A 292 18.26 21.48 -34.62
N LEU A 293 17.41 20.48 -34.38
CA LEU A 293 17.38 19.25 -35.18
C LEU A 293 17.10 19.53 -36.67
N ALA A 294 16.16 20.42 -36.97
CA ALA A 294 15.86 20.81 -38.33
C ALA A 294 17.06 21.51 -39.02
N SER A 295 17.79 22.36 -38.29
CA SER A 295 19.01 23.01 -38.79
C SER A 295 20.15 22.04 -39.08
N GLN A 296 20.18 20.89 -38.39
CA GLN A 296 21.13 19.80 -38.60
C GLN A 296 20.69 18.84 -39.72
N GLY A 297 19.51 19.06 -40.32
CA GLY A 297 18.96 18.20 -41.36
C GLY A 297 18.21 16.97 -40.85
N LEU A 298 18.04 16.81 -39.53
CA LEU A 298 17.32 15.71 -38.89
C LEU A 298 15.80 15.96 -38.85
N LEU A 299 15.22 16.17 -40.03
CA LEU A 299 13.82 16.58 -40.20
C LEU A 299 12.81 15.54 -39.68
N ILE A 300 13.10 14.25 -39.87
CA ILE A 300 12.23 13.15 -39.43
C ILE A 300 12.13 13.13 -37.91
N THR A 301 13.29 13.14 -37.24
CA THR A 301 13.37 13.16 -35.78
C THR A 301 12.73 14.41 -35.19
N ALA A 302 12.98 15.59 -35.78
CA ALA A 302 12.31 16.83 -35.38
C ALA A 302 10.77 16.71 -35.46
N MET A 303 10.24 16.08 -36.51
CA MET A 303 8.80 15.85 -36.65
C MET A 303 8.24 14.87 -35.61
N GLU A 304 9.01 13.86 -35.20
CA GLU A 304 8.63 12.93 -34.13
C GLU A 304 8.52 13.64 -32.78
N TYR A 305 9.48 14.52 -32.45
CA TYR A 305 9.42 15.38 -31.28
C TYR A 305 8.16 16.24 -31.27
N LEU A 306 7.85 16.88 -32.40
CA LEU A 306 6.67 17.73 -32.53
C LEU A 306 5.34 16.95 -32.42
N LYS A 307 5.31 15.69 -32.86
CA LYS A 307 4.13 14.82 -32.73
C LYS A 307 3.86 14.42 -31.28
N LEU A 308 4.90 14.34 -30.44
CA LEU A 308 4.78 13.95 -29.04
C LEU A 308 3.97 14.96 -28.21
N LEU A 309 3.92 16.23 -28.64
CA LEU A 309 3.30 17.34 -27.89
C LEU A 309 1.77 17.44 -28.03
N GLY A 310 1.14 16.51 -28.76
CA GLY A 310 -0.29 16.62 -29.07
C GLY A 310 -0.59 17.76 -30.04
N SER A 311 -1.77 17.74 -30.67
CA SER A 311 -2.13 18.72 -31.71
C SER A 311 -2.95 19.91 -31.21
N ASP A 312 -3.44 19.88 -29.97
CA ASP A 312 -4.56 20.74 -29.55
C ASP A 312 -4.15 22.11 -28.96
N GLU A 313 -2.90 22.31 -28.54
CA GLU A 313 -2.42 23.59 -27.97
C GLU A 313 -1.03 23.99 -28.47
N LEU A 314 -0.83 23.95 -29.79
CA LEU A 314 0.45 24.34 -30.39
C LEU A 314 0.51 25.88 -30.57
N SER A 315 1.63 26.50 -30.16
CA SER A 315 1.96 27.89 -30.51
C SER A 315 1.87 28.07 -32.04
N PRO A 316 1.45 29.25 -32.57
CA PRO A 316 1.49 29.52 -34.00
C PRO A 316 2.88 29.27 -34.61
N GLU A 317 3.95 29.52 -33.85
CA GLU A 317 5.34 29.28 -34.27
C GLU A 317 5.62 27.79 -34.49
N LEU A 318 5.10 26.95 -33.59
CA LEU A 318 5.22 25.50 -33.63
C LEU A 318 4.45 24.88 -34.80
N VAL A 319 3.28 25.45 -35.13
CA VAL A 319 2.49 25.06 -36.32
C VAL A 319 3.26 25.41 -37.60
N ILE A 320 3.86 26.59 -37.68
CA ILE A 320 4.70 27.00 -38.82
C ILE A 320 5.91 26.08 -38.95
N LEU A 321 6.60 25.77 -37.85
CA LEU A 321 7.75 24.87 -37.87
C LEU A 321 7.35 23.46 -38.35
N LYS A 322 6.23 22.93 -37.85
CA LYS A 322 5.67 21.63 -38.25
C LYS A 322 5.34 21.60 -39.74
N ASP A 323 4.69 22.64 -40.27
CA ASP A 323 4.35 22.74 -41.69
C ASP A 323 5.62 22.82 -42.57
N ARG A 324 6.60 23.65 -42.16
CA ARG A 324 7.90 23.76 -42.85
C ARG A 324 8.64 22.43 -42.89
N ILE A 325 8.67 21.69 -41.78
CA ILE A 325 9.31 20.37 -41.72
C ILE A 325 8.52 19.39 -42.59
N ALA A 326 7.19 19.34 -42.50
CA ALA A 326 6.36 18.46 -43.32
C ALA A 326 6.61 18.67 -44.82
N LEU A 327 6.55 19.91 -45.30
CA LEU A 327 6.83 20.27 -46.70
C LEU A 327 8.26 19.93 -47.15
N SER A 328 9.22 19.95 -46.22
CA SER A 328 10.62 19.61 -46.50
C SER A 328 10.87 18.10 -46.49
N THR A 329 10.00 17.32 -45.84
CA THR A 329 10.11 15.85 -45.73
C THR A 329 9.31 15.14 -46.83
N GLU A 330 8.40 15.83 -47.54
CA GLU A 330 7.67 15.24 -48.66
C GLU A 330 8.59 14.97 -49.87
N PRO A 331 8.74 13.70 -50.29
CA PRO A 331 9.65 13.32 -51.38
C PRO A 331 9.23 13.90 -52.75
N GLY A 332 7.99 14.36 -52.90
CA GLY A 332 7.45 14.89 -54.16
C GLY A 332 7.83 16.34 -54.47
N MET A 333 8.17 17.15 -53.47
CA MET A 333 8.43 18.59 -53.66
C MET A 333 9.91 18.91 -53.85
N CYS A 334 10.82 18.15 -53.23
CA CYS A 334 12.26 18.34 -53.43
C CYS A 334 12.63 18.05 -54.90
N PHE A 335 12.11 16.96 -55.48
CA PHE A 335 12.33 16.64 -56.89
C PHE A 335 11.68 17.67 -57.83
N ARG A 336 10.45 18.11 -57.58
CA ARG A 336 9.77 19.13 -58.43
C ARG A 336 10.41 20.50 -58.33
N ARG A 337 10.94 20.89 -57.17
CA ARG A 337 11.61 22.18 -56.98
C ARG A 337 13.03 22.17 -57.55
N TRP A 338 13.75 21.05 -57.45
CA TRP A 338 14.98 20.82 -58.22
C TRP A 338 14.70 20.77 -59.72
N LEU A 339 13.63 20.12 -60.17
CA LEU A 339 13.25 20.08 -61.60
C LEU A 339 12.84 21.46 -62.11
N MET A 340 12.13 22.26 -61.32
CA MET A 340 11.76 23.62 -61.71
C MET A 340 12.95 24.57 -61.70
N LEU A 341 13.85 24.48 -60.70
CA LEU A 341 15.11 25.24 -60.72
C LEU A 341 16.01 24.80 -61.87
N ALA A 342 16.14 23.50 -62.13
CA ALA A 342 16.89 22.96 -63.26
C ALA A 342 16.26 23.38 -64.59
N ALA A 343 14.92 23.36 -64.73
CA ALA A 343 14.22 23.78 -65.93
C ALA A 343 14.32 25.30 -66.17
N VAL A 344 14.26 26.12 -65.13
CA VAL A 344 14.46 27.58 -65.22
C VAL A 344 15.91 27.90 -65.59
N VAL A 345 16.89 27.20 -65.00
CA VAL A 345 18.31 27.34 -65.37
C VAL A 345 18.56 26.86 -66.81
N LEU A 346 17.94 25.76 -67.25
CA LEU A 346 18.04 25.28 -68.63
C LEU A 346 17.37 26.24 -69.62
N MET A 347 16.24 26.86 -69.25
CA MET A 347 15.57 27.85 -70.09
C MET A 347 16.40 29.14 -70.22
N LEU A 348 17.01 29.60 -69.14
CA LEU A 348 17.91 30.77 -69.17
C LEU A 348 19.15 30.50 -70.03
N LEU A 349 19.79 29.32 -69.88
CA LEU A 349 20.92 28.90 -70.72
C LEU A 349 20.58 28.74 -72.21
N ARG A 350 19.30 28.58 -72.55
CA ARG A 350 18.82 28.42 -73.94
C ARG A 350 18.35 29.73 -74.57
N MET A 351 18.33 30.83 -73.81
CA MET A 351 18.06 32.18 -74.32
C MET A 351 19.33 32.99 -74.61
N ASP A 352 20.50 32.52 -74.16
CA ASP A 352 21.80 33.18 -74.34
C ASP A 352 22.65 32.57 -75.49
N PHE A 353 22.05 31.76 -76.37
CA PHE A 353 22.64 31.20 -77.61
C PHE A 353 21.63 31.36 -78.76
#